data_AF-A0A7Z9IL53-F1
#
_entry.id   AF-A0A7Z9IL53-F1
#
_cell.length_a   1.000
_cell.length_b   1.000
_cell.length_c   1.000
_cell.angle_alpha   90.00
_cell.angle_beta   90.00
_cell.angle_gamma   90.00
#
_symmetry.space_group_name_H-M   'P 1'
#
loop_
_entity.id
_entity.type
_entity.pdbx_description
1 polymer ?
#
loop_
_entity_poly.entity_id
_entity_poly.type
_entity_poly.pdbx_seq_one_letter_code
_entity_poly.pdbx_strand_id
1 'polypeptide(L)'
;MTALLDSIGYSGWVLHTLIWMPILGIGLVLWADEQRAKYVAFWWSAVVLILSLGLWWAFDPTVGGIQMESATPWIKSWGVSYALGIDGISLFMVMLTTFSASISILASFNYIQNRQRPFYALMLMLEAGVVGVFLATDLFLFYVFFELTLVPMYFIVGIWGGARRIYAAIKFFLYTALGSLLMLVGILYLVYRAKTLLGAPTFAYAELLQVPLSGTEQLWLFGAFALAFSIKIPVFPLHTWLPDAHVEAPTPGSVILAAVL
;
A
#
# COMPACT_ATOMS: atom_id res chain seq x y z
N MET A 1 26.94 -10.35 -0.17
CA MET A 1 25.80 -9.57 0.36
C MET A 1 24.92 -10.45 1.23
N THR A 2 24.46 -11.61 0.75
CA THR A 2 23.63 -12.56 1.52
C THR A 2 24.18 -12.88 2.92
N ALA A 3 25.47 -13.28 3.05
CA ALA A 3 26.09 -13.54 4.35
C ALA A 3 26.08 -12.34 5.34
N LEU A 4 26.08 -11.09 4.83
CA LEU A 4 25.96 -9.89 5.66
C LEU A 4 24.51 -9.68 6.11
N LEU A 5 23.54 -9.91 5.22
CA LEU A 5 22.12 -9.80 5.53
C LEU A 5 21.69 -10.87 6.54
N ASP A 6 22.22 -12.09 6.39
CA ASP A 6 21.98 -13.19 7.33
C ASP A 6 22.57 -12.88 8.71
N SER A 7 23.78 -12.30 8.77
CA SER A 7 24.44 -12.02 10.05
C SER A 7 23.73 -10.95 10.90
N ILE A 8 22.95 -10.06 10.26
CA ILE A 8 22.12 -9.06 10.93
C ILE A 8 20.65 -9.48 11.04
N GLY A 9 20.31 -10.71 10.65
CA GLY A 9 18.94 -11.24 10.69
C GLY A 9 17.95 -10.44 9.82
N TYR A 10 18.42 -9.88 8.71
CA TYR A 10 17.68 -8.94 7.85
C TYR A 10 16.25 -9.40 7.53
N SER A 11 16.09 -10.67 7.12
CA SER A 11 14.80 -11.26 6.75
C SER A 11 13.76 -11.25 7.88
N GLY A 12 14.19 -11.17 9.14
CA GLY A 12 13.27 -11.16 10.29
C GLY A 12 12.66 -9.80 10.61
N TRP A 13 13.25 -8.70 10.14
CA TRP A 13 12.82 -7.35 10.51
C TRP A 13 12.56 -6.41 9.33
N VAL A 14 13.13 -6.68 8.15
CA VAL A 14 13.07 -5.76 7.01
C VAL A 14 11.64 -5.37 6.63
N LEU A 15 10.73 -6.33 6.46
CA LEU A 15 9.37 -6.07 6.00
C LEU A 15 8.63 -5.10 6.94
N HIS A 16 8.85 -5.25 8.24
CA HIS A 16 8.33 -4.35 9.26
C HIS A 16 8.95 -2.96 9.13
N THR A 17 10.26 -2.88 9.01
CA THR A 17 10.97 -1.59 8.87
C THR A 17 10.55 -0.82 7.63
N LEU A 18 10.30 -1.48 6.51
CA LEU A 18 9.84 -0.82 5.27
C LEU A 18 8.49 -0.10 5.44
N ILE A 19 7.62 -0.60 6.32
CA ILE A 19 6.31 0.01 6.63
C ILE A 19 6.43 1.06 7.73
N TRP A 20 7.12 0.74 8.83
CA TRP A 20 7.15 1.61 10.01
C TRP A 20 8.12 2.78 9.88
N MET A 21 9.19 2.65 9.09
CA MET A 21 10.18 3.72 8.92
C MET A 21 9.59 4.99 8.27
N PRO A 22 8.82 4.92 7.16
CA PRO A 22 8.10 6.09 6.64
C PRO A 22 7.10 6.66 7.67
N ILE A 23 6.39 5.80 8.41
CA ILE A 23 5.43 6.24 9.44
C ILE A 23 6.11 7.03 10.56
N LEU A 24 7.26 6.57 11.04
CA LEU A 24 8.07 7.34 12.01
C LEU A 24 8.55 8.67 11.41
N GLY A 25 8.86 8.67 10.12
CA GLY A 25 9.21 9.88 9.38
C GLY A 25 8.12 10.94 9.36
N ILE A 26 6.84 10.53 9.33
CA ILE A 26 5.70 11.47 9.40
C ILE A 26 5.82 12.36 10.64
N GLY A 27 6.05 11.77 11.81
CA GLY A 27 6.18 12.53 13.06
C GLY A 27 7.34 13.54 13.03
N LEU A 28 8.49 13.11 12.50
CA LEU A 28 9.67 13.96 12.38
C LEU A 28 9.48 15.08 11.34
N VAL A 29 8.80 14.81 10.23
CA VAL A 29 8.46 15.81 9.21
C VAL A 29 7.52 16.87 9.77
N LEU A 30 6.52 16.46 10.56
CA LEU A 30 5.57 17.39 11.18
C LEU A 30 6.22 18.27 12.27
N TRP A 31 7.20 17.72 12.99
CA TRP A 31 7.97 18.45 13.99
C TRP A 31 9.05 19.36 13.38
N ALA A 32 9.61 19.01 12.23
CA ALA A 32 10.62 19.79 11.55
C ALA A 32 10.11 21.16 11.07
N ASP A 33 11.03 22.10 10.85
CA ASP A 33 10.72 23.38 10.20
C ASP A 33 10.23 23.19 8.76
N GLU A 34 9.47 24.16 8.24
CA GLU A 34 8.83 24.05 6.92
C GLU A 34 9.84 23.76 5.80
N GLN A 35 10.98 24.43 5.84
CA GLN A 35 12.06 24.27 4.86
C GLN A 35 12.84 22.97 5.03
N ARG A 36 12.82 22.37 6.22
CA ARG A 36 13.54 21.13 6.57
C ARG A 36 12.71 19.88 6.32
N ALA A 37 11.39 19.99 6.35
CA ALA A 37 10.44 18.90 6.11
C ALA A 37 10.80 18.03 4.89
N LYS A 38 11.15 18.69 3.77
CA LYS A 38 11.53 18.00 2.52
C LYS A 38 12.77 17.11 2.64
N TYR A 39 13.79 17.58 3.37
CA TYR A 39 15.02 16.82 3.57
C TYR A 39 14.80 15.65 4.52
N VAL A 40 14.03 15.86 5.59
CA VAL A 40 13.67 14.78 6.53
C VAL A 40 12.91 13.67 5.80
N ALA A 41 11.90 14.04 5.01
CA ALA A 41 11.12 13.07 4.24
C ALA A 41 11.96 12.34 3.20
N PHE A 42 12.80 13.06 2.46
CA PHE A 42 13.67 12.46 1.45
C PHE A 42 14.62 11.43 2.07
N TRP A 43 15.32 11.78 3.15
CA TRP A 43 16.25 10.84 3.77
C TRP A 43 15.55 9.61 4.32
N TRP A 44 14.31 9.75 4.83
CA TRP A 44 13.57 8.62 5.36
C TRP A 44 13.12 7.68 4.25
N SER A 45 12.57 8.21 3.16
CA SER A 45 12.26 7.40 1.98
C SER A 45 13.53 6.81 1.35
N ALA A 46 14.64 7.55 1.30
CA ALA A 46 15.90 7.04 0.77
C ALA A 46 16.47 5.88 1.60
N VAL A 47 16.36 5.93 2.92
CA VAL A 47 16.71 4.79 3.79
C VAL A 47 15.82 3.59 3.49
N VAL A 48 14.51 3.80 3.31
CA VAL A 48 13.56 2.74 2.97
C VAL A 48 13.87 2.13 1.60
N LEU A 49 14.25 2.94 0.61
CA LEU A 49 14.76 2.47 -0.68
C LEU A 49 16.05 1.65 -0.53
N ILE A 50 17.04 2.13 0.22
CA ILE A 50 18.29 1.38 0.43
C ILE A 50 18.00 0.03 1.12
N LEU A 51 17.10 0.04 2.10
CA LEU A 51 16.67 -1.18 2.77
C LEU A 51 15.93 -2.11 1.80
N SER A 52 15.06 -1.61 0.93
CA SER A 52 14.32 -2.45 -0.03
C SER A 52 15.23 -3.12 -1.06
N LEU A 53 16.34 -2.48 -1.45
CA LEU A 53 17.34 -3.11 -2.33
C LEU A 53 17.95 -4.38 -1.72
N GLY A 54 18.06 -4.45 -0.39
CA GLY A 54 18.53 -5.64 0.33
C GLY A 54 17.69 -6.90 0.02
N LEU A 55 16.41 -6.73 -0.29
CA LEU A 55 15.48 -7.83 -0.60
C LEU A 55 15.94 -8.61 -1.83
N TRP A 56 16.59 -7.96 -2.79
CA TRP A 56 17.12 -8.61 -3.99
C TRP A 56 18.09 -9.76 -3.67
N TRP A 57 18.92 -9.60 -2.63
CA TRP A 57 19.90 -10.62 -2.23
C TRP A 57 19.39 -11.57 -1.16
N ALA A 58 18.33 -11.19 -0.45
CA ALA A 58 17.72 -12.00 0.61
C ALA A 58 16.60 -12.92 0.08
N PHE A 59 16.00 -12.60 -1.07
CA PHE A 59 14.97 -13.42 -1.71
C PHE A 59 15.60 -14.60 -2.48
N ASP A 60 15.10 -15.82 -2.26
CA ASP A 60 15.54 -17.02 -2.97
C ASP A 60 14.54 -17.40 -4.08
N PRO A 61 14.85 -17.19 -5.38
CA PRO A 61 13.92 -17.50 -6.45
C PRO A 61 13.68 -19.01 -6.67
N THR A 62 14.43 -19.89 -6.01
CA THR A 62 14.28 -21.35 -6.13
C THR A 62 13.23 -21.92 -5.17
N VAL A 63 12.98 -21.23 -4.06
CA VAL A 63 11.98 -21.59 -3.04
C VAL A 63 10.70 -20.85 -3.38
N GLY A 64 9.89 -21.42 -4.28
CA GLY A 64 8.60 -20.82 -4.66
C GLY A 64 7.69 -20.58 -3.45
N GLY A 65 6.77 -19.62 -3.57
CA GLY A 65 5.83 -19.23 -2.50
C GLY A 65 6.20 -17.91 -1.83
N ILE A 66 5.58 -17.68 -0.67
CA ILE A 66 5.81 -16.48 0.16
C ILE A 66 7.03 -16.74 1.06
N GLN A 67 7.88 -15.73 1.20
CA GLN A 67 9.10 -15.76 2.02
C GLN A 67 9.06 -14.66 3.08
N MET A 68 10.00 -14.72 4.02
CA MET A 68 10.15 -13.74 5.11
C MET A 68 8.85 -13.52 5.89
N GLU A 69 8.09 -14.60 6.09
CA GLU A 69 6.78 -14.53 6.71
C GLU A 69 6.87 -14.18 8.19
N SER A 70 5.99 -13.28 8.62
CA SER A 70 5.84 -12.88 10.02
C SER A 70 4.37 -12.68 10.30
N ALA A 71 3.85 -13.28 11.37
CA ALA A 71 2.45 -13.15 11.75
C ALA A 71 2.32 -12.90 13.25
N THR A 72 1.88 -11.69 13.61
CA THR A 72 1.60 -11.33 15.01
C THR A 72 0.11 -11.05 15.18
N PRO A 73 -0.58 -11.65 16.18
CA PRO A 73 -2.00 -11.38 16.38
C PRO A 73 -2.28 -9.90 16.64
N TRP A 74 -3.19 -9.30 15.88
CA TRP A 74 -3.56 -7.88 16.01
C TRP A 74 -4.94 -7.71 16.66
N ILE A 75 -6.00 -8.31 16.08
CA ILE A 75 -7.35 -8.32 16.65
C ILE A 75 -7.80 -9.77 16.83
N LYS A 76 -7.36 -10.39 17.92
CA LYS A 76 -7.56 -11.81 18.21
C LYS A 76 -9.02 -12.25 18.13
N SER A 77 -9.96 -11.43 18.62
CA SER A 77 -11.39 -11.74 18.60
C SER A 77 -11.97 -11.90 17.19
N TRP A 78 -11.32 -11.30 16.18
CA TRP A 78 -11.75 -11.32 14.79
C TRP A 78 -10.86 -12.21 13.92
N GLY A 79 -9.79 -12.80 14.47
CA GLY A 79 -8.84 -13.60 13.70
C GLY A 79 -7.95 -12.76 12.78
N VAL A 80 -7.78 -11.47 13.08
CA VAL A 80 -6.92 -10.56 12.30
C VAL A 80 -5.51 -10.59 12.86
N SER A 81 -4.53 -10.76 11.98
CA SER A 81 -3.12 -10.69 12.31
C SER A 81 -2.42 -9.57 11.54
N TYR A 82 -1.42 -8.96 12.16
CA TYR A 82 -0.40 -8.23 11.43
C TYR A 82 0.52 -9.27 10.79
N ALA A 83 0.11 -9.75 9.61
CA ALA A 83 0.80 -10.77 8.85
C ALA A 83 1.43 -10.18 7.60
N LEU A 84 2.74 -10.34 7.48
CA LEU A 84 3.53 -9.91 6.33
C LEU A 84 4.21 -11.09 5.67
N GLY A 85 4.51 -10.94 4.39
CA GLY A 85 5.34 -11.84 3.62
C GLY A 85 5.67 -11.21 2.27
N ILE A 86 6.60 -11.81 1.55
CA ILE A 86 7.02 -11.31 0.24
C ILE A 86 7.13 -12.48 -0.76
N ASP A 87 6.52 -12.32 -1.93
CA ASP A 87 6.69 -13.21 -3.07
C ASP A 87 7.49 -12.51 -4.19
N GLY A 88 7.70 -13.22 -5.30
CA GLY A 88 8.49 -12.70 -6.42
C GLY A 88 7.90 -11.44 -7.07
N ILE A 89 6.57 -11.27 -7.07
CA ILE A 89 5.91 -10.07 -7.62
C ILE A 89 6.06 -8.90 -6.64
N SER A 90 5.79 -9.17 -5.37
CA SER A 90 5.85 -8.20 -4.27
C SER A 90 7.26 -7.62 -4.13
N LEU A 91 8.31 -8.42 -4.36
CA LEU A 91 9.70 -7.96 -4.41
C LEU A 91 9.86 -6.78 -5.38
N PHE A 92 9.46 -6.94 -6.64
CA PHE A 92 9.60 -5.87 -7.63
C PHE A 92 8.71 -4.68 -7.31
N MET A 93 7.48 -4.92 -6.83
CA MET A 93 6.54 -3.85 -6.52
C MET A 93 7.00 -3.00 -5.33
N VAL A 94 7.56 -3.61 -4.28
CA VAL A 94 8.12 -2.88 -3.14
C VAL A 94 9.36 -2.08 -3.56
N MET A 95 10.26 -2.66 -4.34
CA MET A 95 11.44 -1.94 -4.85
C MET A 95 11.03 -0.76 -5.75
N LEU A 96 10.07 -0.97 -6.65
CA LEU A 96 9.52 0.09 -7.51
C LEU A 96 8.85 1.19 -6.68
N THR A 97 8.07 0.82 -5.66
CA THR A 97 7.39 1.77 -4.77
C THR A 97 8.37 2.68 -4.07
N THR A 98 9.35 2.10 -3.39
CA THR A 98 10.34 2.85 -2.59
C THR A 98 11.23 3.72 -3.49
N PHE A 99 11.58 3.23 -4.68
CA PHE A 99 12.29 4.02 -5.69
C PHE A 99 11.46 5.21 -6.17
N SER A 100 10.20 4.96 -6.54
CA SER A 100 9.30 5.99 -7.07
C SER A 100 8.97 7.03 -6.01
N ALA A 101 8.77 6.63 -4.75
CA ALA A 101 8.54 7.52 -3.62
C ALA A 101 9.73 8.46 -3.38
N SER A 102 10.94 7.91 -3.29
CA SER A 102 12.17 8.69 -3.10
C SER A 102 12.39 9.72 -4.21
N ILE A 103 12.25 9.31 -5.47
CA ILE A 103 12.40 10.21 -6.63
C ILE A 103 11.29 11.25 -6.68
N SER A 104 10.04 10.88 -6.36
CA SER A 104 8.90 11.79 -6.33
C SER A 104 9.07 12.87 -5.26
N ILE A 105 9.52 12.48 -4.06
CA ILE A 105 9.84 13.42 -2.98
C ILE A 105 10.95 14.36 -3.43
N LEU A 106 12.05 13.85 -3.99
CA LEU A 106 13.17 14.67 -4.47
C LEU A 106 12.76 15.66 -5.56
N ALA A 107 11.98 15.20 -6.55
CA ALA A 107 11.47 16.03 -7.64
C ALA A 107 10.56 17.17 -7.16
N SER A 108 9.97 17.04 -5.96
CA SER A 108 9.06 18.04 -5.40
C SER A 108 9.73 19.22 -4.68
N PHE A 109 11.05 19.16 -4.45
CA PHE A 109 11.79 20.10 -3.62
C PHE A 109 11.71 21.58 -4.05
N ASN A 110 11.56 21.81 -5.35
CA ASN A 110 11.67 23.14 -5.93
C ASN A 110 10.31 23.80 -6.19
N TYR A 111 9.21 23.04 -6.24
CA TYR A 111 7.91 23.61 -6.60
C TYR A 111 6.85 23.44 -5.50
N ILE A 112 6.98 22.49 -4.57
CA ILE A 112 6.15 22.45 -3.35
C ILE A 112 6.72 23.45 -2.34
N GLN A 113 6.19 24.67 -2.34
CA GLN A 113 6.64 25.75 -1.45
C GLN A 113 5.66 26.04 -0.30
N ASN A 114 4.38 25.71 -0.49
CA ASN A 114 3.32 25.96 0.48
C ASN A 114 2.94 24.67 1.21
N ARG A 115 2.82 24.73 2.54
CA ARG A 115 2.39 23.59 3.37
C ARG A 115 3.24 22.34 3.12
N GLN A 116 4.56 22.51 3.10
CA GLN A 116 5.55 21.45 2.88
C GLN A 116 5.39 20.31 3.90
N ARG A 117 5.25 20.61 5.20
CA ARG A 117 5.14 19.58 6.24
C ARG A 117 4.02 18.55 5.95
N PRO A 118 2.74 18.96 5.80
CA PRO A 118 1.69 17.99 5.53
C PRO A 118 1.86 17.32 4.16
N PHE A 119 2.40 18.01 3.14
CA PHE A 119 2.66 17.38 1.84
C PHE A 119 3.62 16.19 1.97
N TYR A 120 4.80 16.41 2.57
CA TYR A 120 5.82 15.39 2.70
C TYR A 120 5.42 14.30 3.70
N ALA A 121 4.64 14.63 4.74
CA ALA A 121 4.02 13.65 5.63
C ALA A 121 3.08 12.71 4.87
N LEU A 122 2.22 13.26 3.99
CA LEU A 122 1.31 12.45 3.17
C LEU A 122 2.06 11.59 2.15
N MET A 123 3.18 12.08 1.58
CA MET A 123 4.03 11.27 0.70
C MET A 123 4.62 10.05 1.42
N LEU A 124 5.11 10.21 2.65
CA LEU A 124 5.61 9.07 3.46
C LEU A 124 4.48 8.12 3.89
N MET A 125 3.30 8.67 4.22
CA MET A 125 2.11 7.88 4.53
C MET A 125 1.67 7.04 3.33
N LEU A 126 1.74 7.62 2.13
CA LEU A 126 1.45 6.93 0.88
C LEU A 126 2.48 5.83 0.60
N GLU A 127 3.77 6.10 0.80
CA GLU A 127 4.85 5.09 0.68
C GLU A 127 4.59 3.89 1.62
N ALA A 128 4.31 4.13 2.90
CA ALA A 128 3.98 3.07 3.85
C ALA A 128 2.71 2.30 3.45
N GLY A 129 1.68 3.01 2.97
CA GLY A 129 0.44 2.41 2.51
C GLY A 129 0.67 1.46 1.34
N VAL A 130 1.36 1.92 0.30
CA VAL A 130 1.60 1.13 -0.91
C VAL A 130 2.53 -0.05 -0.63
N VAL A 131 3.61 0.14 0.15
CA VAL A 131 4.46 -0.97 0.60
C VAL A 131 3.65 -2.00 1.40
N GLY A 132 2.78 -1.54 2.30
CA GLY A 132 1.92 -2.41 3.09
C GLY A 132 0.95 -3.24 2.25
N VAL A 133 0.41 -2.68 1.16
CA VAL A 133 -0.46 -3.42 0.22
C VAL A 133 0.25 -4.64 -0.37
N PHE A 134 1.52 -4.50 -0.76
CA PHE A 134 2.28 -5.60 -1.37
C PHE A 134 2.85 -6.59 -0.35
N LEU A 135 3.00 -6.20 0.91
CA LEU A 135 3.55 -7.07 1.94
C LEU A 135 2.49 -7.80 2.77
N ALA A 136 1.24 -7.35 2.78
CA ALA A 136 0.19 -7.93 3.62
C ALA A 136 -0.24 -9.33 3.15
N THR A 137 -0.19 -10.30 4.06
CA THR A 137 -0.67 -11.69 3.85
C THR A 137 -1.95 -12.01 4.63
N ASP A 138 -2.50 -11.00 5.33
CA ASP A 138 -3.82 -11.00 5.96
C ASP A 138 -4.75 -10.06 5.17
N LEU A 139 -5.94 -10.52 4.78
CA LEU A 139 -6.85 -9.77 3.91
C LEU A 139 -7.41 -8.50 4.58
N PHE A 140 -7.55 -8.48 5.90
CA PHE A 140 -7.97 -7.26 6.61
C PHE A 140 -6.83 -6.25 6.60
N LEU A 141 -5.61 -6.69 6.88
CA LEU A 141 -4.43 -5.84 6.82
C LEU A 141 -4.19 -5.27 5.41
N PHE A 142 -4.34 -6.13 4.38
CA PHE A 142 -4.32 -5.72 2.97
C PHE A 142 -5.35 -4.63 2.71
N TYR A 143 -6.61 -4.82 3.13
CA TYR A 143 -7.67 -3.83 2.95
C TYR A 143 -7.36 -2.51 3.65
N VAL A 144 -6.83 -2.55 4.88
CA VAL A 144 -6.43 -1.36 5.63
C VAL A 144 -5.36 -0.58 4.86
N PHE A 145 -4.31 -1.23 4.38
CA PHE A 145 -3.28 -0.56 3.58
C PHE A 145 -3.82 -0.08 2.23
N PHE A 146 -4.70 -0.85 1.61
CA PHE A 146 -5.34 -0.49 0.34
C PHE A 146 -6.13 0.81 0.46
N GLU A 147 -6.95 0.95 1.51
CA GLU A 147 -7.67 2.20 1.82
C GLU A 147 -6.73 3.31 2.28
N LEU A 148 -5.67 2.95 3.02
CA LEU A 148 -4.66 3.91 3.46
C LEU A 148 -4.01 4.63 2.27
N THR A 149 -3.87 4.00 1.10
CA THR A 149 -3.35 4.69 -0.10
C THR A 149 -4.27 5.80 -0.60
N LEU A 150 -5.58 5.70 -0.39
CA LEU A 150 -6.56 6.66 -0.91
C LEU A 150 -6.53 7.98 -0.14
N VAL A 151 -6.36 7.93 1.19
CA VAL A 151 -6.43 9.12 2.04
C VAL A 151 -5.33 10.14 1.73
N PRO A 152 -4.03 9.78 1.68
CA PRO A 152 -2.98 10.70 1.28
C PRO A 152 -3.17 11.23 -0.13
N MET A 153 -3.55 10.38 -1.08
CA MET A 153 -3.75 10.79 -2.47
C MET A 153 -4.89 11.79 -2.63
N TYR A 154 -6.00 11.58 -1.93
CA TYR A 154 -7.10 12.53 -1.87
C TYR A 154 -6.63 13.93 -1.44
N PHE A 155 -5.84 14.01 -0.35
CA PHE A 155 -5.31 15.29 0.12
C PHE A 155 -4.23 15.88 -0.78
N ILE A 156 -3.31 15.06 -1.30
CA ILE A 156 -2.25 15.48 -2.21
C ILE A 156 -2.85 16.16 -3.45
N VAL A 157 -3.83 15.51 -4.07
CA VAL A 157 -4.56 16.09 -5.21
C VAL A 157 -5.36 17.31 -4.75
N GLY A 158 -6.21 17.18 -3.74
CA GLY A 158 -7.15 18.23 -3.34
C GLY A 158 -6.52 19.54 -2.83
N ILE A 159 -5.32 19.50 -2.26
CA ILE A 159 -4.63 20.67 -1.68
C ILE A 159 -3.56 21.23 -2.63
N TRP A 160 -2.76 20.39 -3.27
CA TRP A 160 -1.61 20.81 -4.12
C TRP A 160 -1.84 20.63 -5.61
N GLY A 161 -3.00 20.13 -6.02
CA GLY A 161 -3.34 19.97 -7.43
C GLY A 161 -3.68 21.28 -8.15
N GLY A 162 -4.08 21.12 -9.41
CA GLY A 162 -4.45 22.17 -10.37
C GLY A 162 -5.80 22.86 -10.11
N ALA A 163 -6.37 23.44 -11.17
CA ALA A 163 -7.56 24.28 -11.08
C ALA A 163 -8.83 23.53 -10.64
N ARG A 164 -9.00 22.27 -11.07
CA ARG A 164 -10.18 21.43 -10.75
C ARG A 164 -9.86 20.35 -9.73
N ARG A 165 -8.80 20.54 -8.96
CA ARG A 165 -8.29 19.59 -7.97
C ARG A 165 -9.33 19.01 -7.00
N ILE A 166 -10.28 19.82 -6.54
CA ILE A 166 -11.32 19.35 -5.60
C ILE A 166 -12.25 18.35 -6.29
N TYR A 167 -12.69 18.67 -7.50
CA TYR A 167 -13.52 17.76 -8.30
C TYR A 167 -12.78 16.46 -8.61
N ALA A 168 -11.52 16.55 -9.04
CA ALA A 168 -10.72 15.36 -9.34
C ALA A 168 -10.48 14.49 -8.10
N ALA A 169 -10.11 15.09 -6.96
CA ALA A 169 -9.89 14.38 -5.71
C ALA A 169 -11.16 13.66 -5.22
N ILE A 170 -12.31 14.34 -5.22
CA ILE A 170 -13.59 13.74 -4.82
C ILE A 170 -13.97 12.62 -5.77
N LYS A 171 -13.83 12.82 -7.09
CA LYS A 171 -14.16 11.79 -8.09
C LYS A 171 -13.27 10.55 -7.92
N PHE A 172 -11.95 10.73 -7.81
CA PHE A 172 -10.99 9.66 -7.53
C PHE A 172 -11.38 8.87 -6.28
N PHE A 173 -11.61 9.59 -5.17
CA PHE A 173 -11.93 8.96 -3.89
C PHE A 173 -13.24 8.19 -3.96
N LEU A 174 -14.31 8.79 -4.49
CA LEU A 174 -15.62 8.12 -4.58
C LEU A 174 -15.58 6.89 -5.48
N TYR A 175 -14.91 6.95 -6.64
CA TYR A 175 -14.78 5.80 -7.53
C TYR A 175 -14.10 4.64 -6.81
N THR A 176 -12.91 4.89 -6.27
CA THR A 176 -12.07 3.85 -5.69
C THR A 176 -12.63 3.31 -4.37
N ALA A 177 -13.16 4.18 -3.50
CA ALA A 177 -13.76 3.79 -2.23
C ALA A 177 -15.05 2.97 -2.41
N LEU A 178 -15.90 3.31 -3.40
CA LEU A 178 -17.11 2.51 -3.66
C LEU A 178 -16.75 1.09 -4.13
N GLY A 179 -15.74 0.97 -5.00
CA GLY A 179 -15.23 -0.33 -5.42
C GLY A 179 -14.69 -1.14 -4.26
N SER A 180 -13.84 -0.54 -3.44
CA SER A 180 -13.20 -1.23 -2.33
C SER A 180 -14.18 -1.61 -1.20
N LEU A 181 -15.23 -0.83 -0.94
CA LEU A 181 -16.29 -1.22 -0.01
C LEU A 181 -16.98 -2.52 -0.43
N LEU A 182 -17.20 -2.74 -1.72
CA LEU A 182 -17.76 -4.00 -2.21
C LEU A 182 -16.77 -5.17 -2.00
N MET A 183 -15.49 -4.94 -2.24
CA MET A 183 -14.43 -5.90 -1.93
C MET A 183 -14.41 -6.25 -0.44
N LEU A 184 -14.59 -5.27 0.46
CA LEU A 184 -14.69 -5.52 1.91
C LEU A 184 -15.86 -6.44 2.24
N VAL A 185 -17.03 -6.24 1.64
CA VAL A 185 -18.18 -7.16 1.82
C VAL A 185 -17.80 -8.58 1.38
N GLY A 186 -17.08 -8.72 0.27
CA GLY A 186 -16.54 -10.01 -0.18
C GLY A 186 -15.57 -10.65 0.82
N ILE A 187 -14.63 -9.88 1.35
CA ILE A 187 -13.69 -10.33 2.39
C ILE A 187 -14.46 -10.83 3.62
N LEU A 188 -15.41 -10.04 4.12
CA LEU A 188 -16.20 -10.40 5.30
C LEU A 188 -17.05 -11.66 5.08
N TYR A 189 -17.61 -11.83 3.88
CA TYR A 189 -18.31 -13.05 3.52
C TYR A 189 -17.38 -14.27 3.53
N LEU A 190 -16.18 -14.14 2.94
CA LEU A 190 -15.21 -15.22 2.89
C LEU A 190 -14.75 -15.64 4.30
N VAL A 191 -14.52 -14.66 5.18
CA VAL A 191 -14.18 -14.89 6.60
C VAL A 191 -15.33 -15.55 7.35
N TYR A 192 -16.57 -15.16 7.07
CA TYR A 192 -17.75 -15.82 7.62
C TYR A 192 -17.79 -17.31 7.23
N ARG A 193 -17.51 -17.62 5.96
CA ARG A 193 -17.41 -19.00 5.48
C ARG A 193 -16.26 -19.77 6.13
N ALA A 194 -15.09 -19.16 6.23
CA ALA A 194 -13.95 -19.74 6.94
C ALA A 194 -14.30 -20.08 8.39
N LYS A 195 -14.96 -19.15 9.10
CA LYS A 195 -15.42 -19.36 10.48
C LYS A 195 -16.38 -20.53 10.61
N THR A 196 -17.32 -20.70 9.68
CA THR A 196 -18.27 -21.83 9.72
C THR A 196 -17.57 -23.18 9.54
N LEU A 197 -16.44 -23.23 8.84
CA LEU A 197 -15.68 -24.46 8.60
C LEU A 197 -14.64 -24.74 9.69
N LEU A 198 -13.84 -23.73 10.06
CA LEU A 198 -12.68 -23.84 10.95
C LEU A 198 -13.07 -23.65 12.43
N GLY A 199 -14.30 -23.21 12.72
CA GLY A 199 -14.78 -22.90 14.06
C GLY A 199 -14.29 -21.55 14.62
N ALA A 200 -13.36 -20.88 13.94
CA ALA A 200 -12.83 -19.57 14.30
C ALA A 200 -12.69 -18.67 13.05
N PRO A 201 -12.90 -17.35 13.17
CA PRO A 201 -12.63 -16.43 12.07
C PRO A 201 -11.13 -16.35 11.80
N THR A 202 -10.77 -16.14 10.54
CA THR A 202 -9.39 -15.95 10.09
C THR A 202 -9.39 -15.02 8.87
N PHE A 203 -8.42 -14.13 8.80
CA PHE A 203 -8.16 -13.31 7.63
C PHE A 203 -6.86 -13.71 6.90
N ALA A 204 -6.20 -14.79 7.35
CA ALA A 204 -4.97 -15.27 6.74
C ALA A 204 -5.21 -15.79 5.32
N TYR A 205 -4.52 -15.22 4.33
CA TYR A 205 -4.71 -15.57 2.92
C TYR A 205 -4.58 -17.07 2.66
N ALA A 206 -3.53 -17.70 3.22
CA ALA A 206 -3.26 -19.13 3.03
C ALA A 206 -4.40 -20.03 3.54
N GLU A 207 -5.05 -19.67 4.65
CA GLU A 207 -6.18 -20.42 5.20
C GLU A 207 -7.45 -20.20 4.38
N LEU A 208 -7.68 -18.96 3.92
CA LEU A 208 -8.84 -18.61 3.11
C LEU A 208 -8.84 -19.30 1.74
N LEU A 209 -7.66 -19.59 1.17
CA LEU A 209 -7.53 -20.38 -0.06
C LEU A 209 -8.05 -21.81 0.08
N GLN A 210 -8.11 -22.35 1.30
CA GLN A 210 -8.58 -23.71 1.57
C GLN A 210 -10.09 -23.78 1.83
N VAL A 211 -10.79 -22.64 1.85
CA VAL A 211 -12.24 -22.59 2.11
C VAL A 211 -12.99 -23.07 0.86
N PRO A 212 -13.76 -24.17 0.93
CA PRO A 212 -14.55 -24.63 -0.19
C PRO A 212 -15.73 -23.69 -0.43
N LEU A 213 -15.82 -23.20 -1.67
CA LEU A 213 -16.86 -22.29 -2.13
C LEU A 213 -17.63 -22.93 -3.27
N SER A 214 -18.96 -22.80 -3.26
CA SER A 214 -19.80 -23.15 -4.40
C SER A 214 -19.50 -22.23 -5.59
N GLY A 215 -19.82 -22.68 -6.81
CA GLY A 215 -19.58 -21.88 -8.02
C GLY A 215 -20.26 -20.50 -7.99
N THR A 216 -21.44 -20.41 -7.38
CA THR A 216 -22.15 -19.13 -7.20
C THR A 216 -21.42 -18.20 -6.23
N GLU A 217 -20.88 -18.73 -5.13
CA GLU A 217 -20.10 -17.94 -4.17
C GLU A 217 -18.80 -17.42 -4.80
N GLN A 218 -18.09 -18.28 -5.53
CA GLN A 218 -16.90 -17.89 -6.27
C GLN A 218 -17.20 -16.78 -7.28
N LEU A 219 -18.31 -16.86 -8.02
CA LEU A 219 -18.71 -15.83 -8.98
C LEU A 219 -18.94 -14.47 -8.33
N TRP A 220 -19.68 -14.42 -7.21
CA TRP A 220 -19.96 -13.16 -6.51
C TRP A 220 -18.72 -12.59 -5.82
N LEU A 221 -17.90 -13.43 -5.20
CA LEU A 221 -16.64 -13.02 -4.59
C LEU A 221 -15.67 -12.50 -5.66
N PHE A 222 -15.51 -13.25 -6.76
CA PHE A 222 -14.73 -12.79 -7.90
C PHE A 222 -15.25 -11.45 -8.42
N GLY A 223 -16.57 -11.30 -8.62
CA GLY A 223 -17.17 -10.05 -9.08
C GLY A 223 -16.89 -8.86 -8.14
N ALA A 224 -16.94 -9.07 -6.83
CA ALA A 224 -16.65 -8.04 -5.83
C ALA A 224 -15.19 -7.55 -5.90
N PHE A 225 -14.23 -8.48 -5.93
CA PHE A 225 -12.80 -8.15 -6.05
C PHE A 225 -12.47 -7.60 -7.44
N ALA A 226 -12.98 -8.23 -8.50
CA ALA A 226 -12.75 -7.81 -9.88
C ALA A 226 -13.28 -6.41 -10.13
N LEU A 227 -14.44 -6.02 -9.58
CA LEU A 227 -14.93 -4.66 -9.71
C LEU A 227 -14.01 -3.66 -9.01
N ALA A 228 -13.61 -3.93 -7.76
CA ALA A 228 -12.70 -3.06 -7.01
C ALA A 228 -11.37 -2.84 -7.73
N PHE A 229 -10.74 -3.93 -8.20
CA PHE A 229 -9.52 -3.85 -8.99
C PHE A 229 -9.74 -3.24 -10.37
N SER A 230 -10.87 -3.49 -11.04
CA SER A 230 -11.16 -2.88 -12.35
C SER A 230 -11.33 -1.37 -12.27
N ILE A 231 -11.86 -0.86 -11.16
CA ILE A 231 -11.91 0.59 -10.90
C ILE A 231 -10.48 1.12 -10.69
N LYS A 232 -9.65 0.40 -9.92
CA LYS A 232 -8.30 0.85 -9.56
C LYS A 232 -7.26 0.70 -10.69
N ILE A 233 -7.44 -0.27 -11.61
CA ILE A 233 -6.67 -0.53 -12.86
C ILE A 233 -7.19 0.29 -14.08
N PRO A 234 -8.10 1.23 -13.86
CA PRO A 234 -9.00 1.82 -14.87
C PRO A 234 -9.39 0.96 -16.09
N VAL A 235 -10.09 -0.16 -15.90
CA VAL A 235 -10.66 -0.94 -17.04
C VAL A 235 -11.87 -0.20 -17.63
N PHE A 236 -12.11 -0.29 -18.93
CA PHE A 236 -13.34 0.23 -19.55
C PHE A 236 -14.60 -0.44 -18.93
N PRO A 237 -15.64 0.30 -18.50
CA PRO A 237 -15.87 1.76 -18.61
C PRO A 237 -15.51 2.57 -17.34
N LEU A 238 -14.80 1.97 -16.38
CA LEU A 238 -14.55 2.49 -15.02
C LEU A 238 -13.32 3.41 -14.90
N HIS A 239 -12.80 3.91 -16.02
CA HIS A 239 -11.52 4.63 -16.08
C HIS A 239 -11.63 6.14 -15.99
N THR A 240 -12.84 6.71 -15.99
CA THR A 240 -13.03 8.15 -16.19
C THR A 240 -12.50 9.02 -15.05
N TRP A 241 -12.21 8.45 -13.88
CA TRP A 241 -11.56 9.16 -12.78
C TRP A 241 -10.06 9.40 -13.04
N LEU A 242 -9.40 8.50 -13.79
CA LEU A 242 -7.96 8.50 -13.96
C LEU A 242 -7.45 9.74 -14.74
N PRO A 243 -8.03 10.13 -15.89
CA PRO A 243 -7.58 11.33 -16.59
C PRO A 243 -7.70 12.60 -15.75
N ASP A 244 -8.82 12.76 -15.02
CA ASP A 244 -9.02 13.91 -14.14
C ASP A 244 -8.00 13.91 -12.99
N ALA A 245 -7.75 12.76 -12.39
CA ALA A 245 -6.77 12.61 -11.31
C ALA A 245 -5.34 12.93 -11.78
N HIS A 246 -4.89 12.41 -12.92
CA HIS A 246 -3.54 12.68 -13.43
C HIS A 246 -3.33 14.12 -13.87
N VAL A 247 -4.33 14.72 -14.53
CA VAL A 247 -4.24 16.11 -15.01
C VAL A 247 -4.16 17.08 -13.83
N GLU A 248 -4.92 16.83 -12.77
CA GLU A 248 -5.00 17.74 -11.63
C GLU A 248 -3.98 17.42 -10.53
N ALA A 249 -3.45 16.20 -10.43
CA ALA A 249 -2.46 15.85 -9.41
C ALA A 249 -1.16 16.64 -9.58
N PRO A 250 -0.50 17.05 -8.49
CA PRO A 250 0.88 17.53 -8.58
C PRO A 250 1.77 16.39 -9.12
N THR A 251 2.85 16.74 -9.82
CA THR A 251 3.78 15.78 -10.46
C THR A 251 4.11 14.52 -9.65
N PRO A 252 4.57 14.57 -8.38
CA PRO A 252 4.89 13.40 -7.56
C PRO A 252 3.66 12.57 -7.21
N GLY A 253 2.49 13.21 -7.01
CA GLY A 253 1.25 12.48 -6.86
C GLY A 253 0.93 11.69 -8.14
N SER A 254 1.11 12.33 -9.30
CA SER A 254 0.90 11.69 -10.61
C SER A 254 1.88 10.54 -10.88
N VAL A 255 3.16 10.69 -10.50
CA VAL A 255 4.17 9.62 -10.61
C VAL A 255 3.77 8.40 -9.79
N ILE A 256 3.42 8.58 -8.51
CA ILE A 256 3.03 7.46 -7.65
C ILE A 256 1.72 6.82 -8.13
N LEU A 257 0.75 7.64 -8.58
CA LEU A 257 -0.51 7.16 -9.14
C LEU A 257 -0.32 6.31 -10.40
N ALA A 258 0.62 6.70 -11.28
CA ALA A 258 0.90 5.96 -12.51
C ALA A 258 1.78 4.72 -12.29
N ALA A 259 2.75 4.82 -11.39
CA ALA A 259 3.77 3.80 -11.23
C ALA A 259 3.29 2.60 -10.41
N VAL A 260 2.35 2.80 -9.48
CA VAL A 260 2.08 1.77 -8.46
C VAL A 260 0.62 1.62 -8.01
N LEU A 261 -0.20 2.67 -8.05
CA LEU A 261 -1.58 2.58 -7.54
C LEU A 261 -2.54 1.83 -8.45
#